data_AF-A0A954MQ94-F1
#
_entry.id   AF-A0A954MQ94-F1
#
_cell.length_a   1.000
_cell.length_b   1.000
_cell.length_c   1.000
_cell.angle_alpha   90.00
_cell.angle_beta   90.00
_cell.angle_gamma   90.00
#
_symmetry.space_group_name_H-M   'P 1'
#
loop_
_entity.id
_entity.type
_entity.pdbx_description
1 polymer ?
#
loop_
_entity_poly.entity_id
_entity_poly.type
_entity_poly.pdbx_seq_one_letter_code
_entity_poly.pdbx_strand_id
1 'polypeptide(L)'
;MKPQPPKIGSLQSLFEEHRALQAECQQWRDWWTELSEMGAPHFGEMGDRLATFREHLASHFRHEETDGPLADRETPEVRALWQDHVELLSNLDLLIDRLHACGPEVGCWGDARRDFESFLDRLCQHDEAENRLMSAAGE
;
A
#
# COMPACT_ATOMS: atom_id res chain seq x y z
N MET A 1 4.79 24.62 34.29
CA MET A 1 5.19 23.78 33.14
C MET A 1 3.95 23.53 32.32
N LYS A 2 3.91 23.96 31.05
CA LYS A 2 2.83 23.58 30.14
C LYS A 2 3.10 22.13 29.66
N PRO A 3 2.10 21.25 29.61
CA PRO A 3 2.29 19.91 29.06
C PRO A 3 2.68 20.03 27.58
N GLN A 4 3.72 19.30 27.20
CA GLN A 4 4.16 19.17 25.82
C GLN A 4 3.12 18.28 25.09
N PRO A 5 2.67 18.62 23.87
CA PRO A 5 1.77 17.76 23.12
C PRO A 5 2.45 16.41 22.86
N PRO A 6 1.70 15.29 22.80
CA PRO A 6 2.29 13.99 22.47
C PRO A 6 2.95 14.10 21.09
N LYS A 7 4.17 13.58 20.96
CA LYS A 7 4.77 13.29 19.65
C LYS A 7 3.91 12.20 19.02
N ILE A 8 3.01 12.59 18.13
CA ILE A 8 2.23 11.66 17.29
C ILE A 8 3.15 11.35 16.10
N GLY A 9 3.46 10.08 15.93
CA GLY A 9 4.64 9.54 15.24
C GLY A 9 5.38 8.57 16.16
N SER A 10 4.64 7.66 16.82
CA SER A 10 5.23 6.63 17.67
C SER A 10 5.36 5.34 16.86
N LEU A 11 6.39 4.54 17.13
CA LEU A 11 6.55 3.18 16.58
C LEU A 11 5.25 2.36 16.65
N GLN A 12 4.47 2.55 17.72
CA GLN A 12 3.19 1.88 17.90
C GLN A 12 2.13 2.32 16.88
N SER A 13 2.08 3.60 16.51
CA SER A 13 1.18 4.11 15.45
C SER A 13 1.47 3.42 14.12
N LEU A 14 2.75 3.30 13.75
CA LEU A 14 3.13 2.64 12.51
C LEU A 14 2.84 1.14 12.52
N PHE A 15 3.11 0.42 13.60
CA PHE A 15 2.68 -0.98 13.68
C PHE A 15 1.17 -1.17 13.56
N GLU A 16 0.38 -0.21 14.05
CA GLU A 16 -1.08 -0.19 13.88
C GLU A 16 -1.47 0.12 12.42
N GLU A 17 -0.78 1.05 11.76
CA GLU A 17 -0.95 1.38 10.33
C GLU A 17 -0.60 0.18 9.44
N HIS A 18 0.53 -0.50 9.64
CA HIS A 18 0.91 -1.69 8.85
C HIS A 18 -0.09 -2.83 9.06
N ARG A 19 -0.60 -3.00 10.29
CA ARG A 19 -1.65 -4.00 10.55
C ARG A 19 -2.95 -3.65 9.82
N ALA A 20 -3.33 -2.38 9.81
CA ALA A 20 -4.50 -1.90 9.08
C ALA A 20 -4.30 -2.13 7.56
N LEU A 21 -3.11 -1.82 7.04
CA LEU A 21 -2.75 -2.03 5.64
C LEU A 21 -2.81 -3.50 5.23
N GLN A 22 -2.26 -4.40 6.05
CA GLN A 22 -2.38 -5.85 5.83
C GLN A 22 -3.84 -6.34 5.84
N ALA A 23 -4.66 -5.82 6.75
CA ALA A 23 -6.08 -6.14 6.78
C ALA A 23 -6.82 -5.60 5.54
N GLU A 24 -6.45 -4.41 5.05
CA GLU A 24 -6.98 -3.83 3.81
C GLU A 24 -6.57 -4.67 2.59
N CYS A 25 -5.30 -5.09 2.49
CA CYS A 25 -4.81 -6.00 1.45
C CYS A 25 -5.60 -7.33 1.43
N GLN A 26 -5.93 -7.89 2.60
CA GLN A 26 -6.74 -9.11 2.67
C GLN A 26 -8.17 -8.85 2.20
N GLN A 27 -8.81 -7.75 2.62
CA GLN A 27 -10.13 -7.37 2.14
C GLN A 27 -10.17 -7.20 0.62
N TRP A 28 -9.11 -6.64 0.04
CA TRP A 28 -8.95 -6.53 -1.42
C TRP A 28 -8.90 -7.89 -2.11
N ARG A 29 -8.16 -8.86 -1.57
CA ARG A 29 -8.11 -10.24 -2.10
C ARG A 29 -9.47 -10.93 -2.03
N ASP A 30 -10.16 -10.79 -0.90
CA ASP A 30 -11.47 -11.39 -0.68
C ASP A 30 -12.50 -10.81 -1.66
N TRP A 31 -12.53 -9.47 -1.77
CA TRP A 31 -13.45 -8.78 -2.67
C TRP A 31 -13.19 -9.11 -4.16
N TRP A 32 -11.93 -9.22 -4.58
CA TRP A 32 -11.60 -9.63 -5.94
C TRP A 32 -12.10 -11.05 -6.26
N THR A 33 -12.02 -11.95 -5.27
CA THR A 33 -12.52 -13.31 -5.41
C THR A 33 -14.03 -13.32 -5.56
N GLU A 34 -14.76 -12.60 -4.71
CA GLU A 34 -16.23 -12.47 -4.79
C GLU A 34 -16.69 -11.89 -6.14
N LEU A 35 -16.00 -10.87 -6.66
CA LEU A 35 -16.31 -10.27 -7.96
C LEU A 35 -16.10 -11.22 -9.13
N SER A 36 -15.13 -12.12 -9.04
CA SER A 36 -14.90 -13.14 -10.07
C SER A 36 -16.06 -14.16 -10.17
N GLU A 37 -16.79 -14.36 -9.08
CA GLU A 37 -17.91 -15.30 -9.00
C GLU A 37 -19.24 -14.67 -9.48
N MET A 38 -19.39 -13.35 -9.40
CA MET A 38 -20.64 -12.63 -9.72
C MET A 38 -20.83 -12.28 -11.21
N GLY A 39 -19.82 -12.46 -12.05
CA GLY A 39 -19.99 -12.49 -13.51
C GLY A 39 -20.47 -11.17 -14.16
N ALA A 40 -19.80 -10.06 -13.86
CA ALA A 40 -19.61 -8.85 -14.71
C ALA A 40 -19.21 -7.67 -13.81
N PRO A 41 -17.91 -7.50 -13.48
CA PRO A 41 -17.50 -6.44 -12.57
C PRO A 41 -17.73 -5.05 -13.18
N HIS A 42 -18.17 -4.09 -12.37
CA HIS A 42 -18.13 -2.67 -12.71
C HIS A 42 -16.67 -2.18 -12.62
N PHE A 43 -15.89 -2.36 -13.68
CA PHE A 43 -14.44 -2.13 -13.70
C PHE A 43 -14.03 -0.70 -13.33
N GLY A 44 -14.83 0.29 -13.74
CA GLY A 44 -14.61 1.69 -13.36
C GLY A 44 -14.72 1.92 -11.85
N GLU A 45 -15.69 1.28 -11.19
CA GLU A 45 -15.84 1.36 -9.73
C GLU A 45 -14.62 0.76 -9.01
N MET A 46 -14.01 -0.27 -9.61
CA MET A 46 -12.77 -0.85 -9.09
C MET A 46 -11.60 0.12 -9.17
N GLY A 47 -11.44 0.81 -10.30
CA GLY A 47 -10.45 1.87 -10.46
C GLY A 47 -10.65 3.00 -9.44
N ASP A 48 -11.91 3.41 -9.21
CA ASP A 48 -12.22 4.49 -8.26
C ASP A 48 -11.89 4.10 -6.80
N ARG A 49 -12.19 2.86 -6.41
CA ARG A 49 -11.81 2.35 -5.08
C ARG A 49 -10.31 2.21 -4.93
N LEU A 50 -9.59 1.75 -5.95
CA LEU A 50 -8.13 1.69 -5.93
C LEU A 50 -7.50 3.07 -5.87
N ALA A 51 -8.10 4.09 -6.47
CA ALA A 51 -7.64 5.47 -6.33
C ALA A 51 -7.71 5.94 -4.86
N THR A 52 -8.76 5.56 -4.14
CA THR A 52 -8.85 5.85 -2.68
C THR A 52 -7.75 5.12 -1.91
N PHE A 53 -7.51 3.84 -2.23
CA PHE A 53 -6.43 3.07 -1.60
C PHE A 53 -5.04 3.67 -1.89
N ARG A 54 -4.83 4.16 -3.12
CA ARG A 54 -3.61 4.86 -3.53
C ARG A 54 -3.36 6.14 -2.73
N GLU A 55 -4.41 6.90 -2.42
CA GLU A 55 -4.30 8.08 -1.56
C GLU A 55 -3.94 7.70 -0.12
N HIS A 56 -4.54 6.64 0.42
CA HIS A 56 -4.21 6.10 1.74
C HIS A 56 -2.74 5.69 1.81
N LEU A 57 -2.26 4.92 0.81
CA LEU A 57 -0.88 4.45 0.74
C LEU A 57 0.11 5.62 0.62
N ALA A 58 -0.21 6.62 -0.20
CA ALA A 58 0.63 7.82 -0.32
C ALA A 58 0.70 8.64 0.98
N SER A 59 -0.36 8.63 1.78
CA SER A 59 -0.36 9.26 3.10
C SER A 59 0.51 8.48 4.09
N HIS A 60 0.43 7.15 4.07
CA HIS A 60 1.23 6.26 4.91
C HIS A 60 2.73 6.40 4.60
N PHE A 61 3.13 6.28 3.34
CA PHE A 61 4.53 6.46 2.92
C PHE A 61 5.11 7.83 3.31
N ARG A 62 4.30 8.90 3.19
CA ARG A 62 4.72 10.23 3.64
C ARG A 62 4.94 10.27 5.15
N HIS A 63 4.08 9.62 5.93
CA HIS A 63 4.22 9.56 7.38
C HIS A 63 5.55 8.89 7.77
N GLU A 64 5.90 7.78 7.12
CA GLU A 64 7.16 7.06 7.35
C GLU A 64 8.39 7.89 7.01
N GLU A 65 8.35 8.59 5.87
CA GLU A 65 9.45 9.42 5.37
C GLU A 65 9.69 10.69 6.21
N THR A 66 8.66 11.20 6.91
CA THR A 66 8.73 12.51 7.57
C THR A 66 8.73 12.45 9.10
N ASP A 67 7.91 11.59 9.69
CA ASP A 67 7.73 11.50 11.14
C ASP A 67 8.00 10.08 11.67
N GLY A 68 8.37 9.15 10.78
CA GLY A 68 8.63 7.75 11.11
C GLY A 68 9.99 7.50 11.79
N PRO A 69 10.17 6.32 12.44
CA PRO A 69 11.41 5.87 13.08
C PRO A 69 12.62 5.79 12.14
N LEU A 70 12.35 5.74 10.83
CA LEU A 70 13.35 5.68 9.78
C LEU A 70 13.57 7.03 9.06
N ALA A 71 12.77 8.06 9.36
CA ALA A 71 12.78 9.35 8.64
C ALA A 71 14.17 10.01 8.59
N ASP A 72 14.88 10.00 9.72
CA ASP A 72 16.22 10.60 9.84
C ASP A 72 17.38 9.65 9.44
N ARG A 73 17.07 8.45 8.90
CA ARG A 73 18.09 7.43 8.59
C ARG A 73 18.49 7.44 7.13
N GLU A 74 19.78 7.64 6.87
CA GLU A 74 20.33 7.66 5.51
C GLU A 74 21.09 6.38 5.13
N THR A 75 20.62 5.21 5.56
CA THR A 75 21.25 3.94 5.18
C THR A 75 20.84 3.52 3.77
N PRO A 76 21.65 2.71 3.06
CA PRO A 76 21.26 2.17 1.76
C PRO A 76 19.92 1.42 1.78
N GLU A 77 19.62 0.71 2.87
CA GLU A 77 18.39 -0.05 3.05
C GLU A 77 17.17 0.87 3.17
N VAL A 78 17.26 1.96 3.95
CA VAL A 78 16.17 2.95 4.07
C VAL A 78 15.96 3.69 2.76
N ARG A 79 17.02 4.03 2.02
CA ARG A 79 16.88 4.60 0.67
C ARG A 79 16.19 3.65 -0.31
N ALA A 80 16.40 2.34 -0.19
CA ALA A 80 15.73 1.35 -1.02
C ALA A 80 14.22 1.30 -0.72
N LEU A 81 13.81 1.41 0.55
CA LEU A 81 12.39 1.51 0.93
C LEU A 81 11.72 2.75 0.30
N TRP A 82 12.37 3.92 0.36
CA TRP A 82 11.82 5.14 -0.24
C TRP A 82 11.72 5.04 -1.77
N GLN A 83 12.61 4.29 -2.41
CA GLN A 83 12.48 3.97 -3.83
C GLN A 83 11.30 3.02 -4.08
N ASP A 84 11.11 2.01 -3.22
CA ASP A 84 9.95 1.12 -3.29
C ASP A 84 8.63 1.88 -3.17
N HIS A 85 8.53 2.93 -2.35
CA HIS A 85 7.32 3.77 -2.26
C HIS A 85 6.92 4.35 -3.62
N VAL A 86 7.89 4.94 -4.32
CA VAL A 86 7.67 5.54 -5.65
C VAL A 86 7.23 4.48 -6.65
N GLU A 87 7.87 3.31 -6.62
CA GLU A 87 7.53 2.20 -7.52
C GLU A 87 6.17 1.59 -7.23
N LEU A 88 5.81 1.41 -5.95
CA LEU A 88 4.50 0.90 -5.52
C LEU A 88 3.37 1.84 -5.95
N LEU A 89 3.50 3.15 -5.68
CA LEU A 89 2.50 4.12 -6.10
C LEU A 89 2.38 4.19 -7.63
N SER A 90 3.50 4.15 -8.36
CA SER A 90 3.49 4.16 -9.82
C SER A 90 2.83 2.90 -10.40
N ASN A 91 3.06 1.73 -9.79
CA ASN A 91 2.41 0.48 -10.18
C ASN A 91 0.90 0.55 -9.97
N LEU A 92 0.48 1.11 -8.83
CA LEU A 92 -0.93 1.28 -8.50
C LEU A 92 -1.62 2.28 -9.44
N ASP A 93 -0.97 3.39 -9.79
CA ASP A 93 -1.46 4.36 -10.78
C ASP A 93 -1.69 3.68 -12.14
N LEU A 94 -0.76 2.83 -12.61
CA LEU A 94 -0.90 2.07 -13.85
C LEU A 94 -2.06 1.05 -13.81
N LEU A 95 -2.28 0.42 -12.66
CA LEU A 95 -3.40 -0.50 -12.44
C LEU A 95 -4.75 0.23 -12.49
N ILE A 96 -4.85 1.40 -11.85
CA ILE A 96 -6.04 2.25 -11.86
C ILE A 96 -6.37 2.68 -13.30
N ASP A 97 -5.39 3.24 -14.02
CA ASP A 97 -5.55 3.66 -15.41
C ASP A 97 -6.03 2.51 -16.29
N ARG A 98 -5.44 1.32 -16.11
CA ARG A 98 -5.85 0.13 -16.85
C ARG A 98 -7.30 -0.25 -16.55
N LEU A 99 -7.70 -0.27 -15.28
CA LEU A 99 -9.06 -0.64 -14.89
C LEU A 99 -10.11 0.36 -15.40
N HIS A 100 -9.78 1.64 -15.47
CA HIS A 100 -10.62 2.65 -16.10
C HIS A 100 -10.68 2.52 -17.62
N ALA A 101 -9.59 2.09 -18.26
CA ALA A 101 -9.51 1.90 -19.70
C ALA A 101 -10.04 0.54 -20.19
N CYS A 102 -10.13 -0.46 -19.31
CA CYS A 102 -10.61 -1.81 -19.65
C CYS A 102 -12.07 -1.75 -20.13
N GLY A 103 -12.29 -2.09 -21.40
CA GLY A 103 -13.63 -2.40 -21.93
C GLY A 103 -14.11 -3.81 -21.51
N PRO A 104 -15.32 -4.21 -21.92
CA PRO A 104 -15.91 -5.53 -21.58
C PRO A 104 -15.20 -6.74 -22.20
N GLU A 105 -14.01 -6.56 -22.78
CA GLU A 105 -13.25 -7.63 -23.42
C GLU A 105 -12.57 -8.53 -22.38
N VAL A 106 -12.64 -9.85 -22.62
CA VAL A 106 -12.42 -10.92 -21.63
C VAL A 106 -10.96 -11.04 -21.16
N GLY A 107 -9.99 -10.36 -21.81
CA GLY A 107 -8.57 -10.45 -21.48
C GLY A 107 -8.06 -9.44 -20.42
N CYS A 108 -8.62 -8.24 -20.39
CA CYS A 108 -8.10 -7.12 -19.57
C CYS A 108 -8.15 -7.43 -18.07
N TRP A 109 -9.16 -8.20 -17.65
CA TRP A 109 -9.43 -8.52 -16.25
C TRP A 109 -8.46 -9.54 -15.65
N GLY A 110 -8.12 -10.61 -16.39
CA GLY A 110 -7.18 -11.62 -15.90
C GLY A 110 -5.79 -11.04 -15.67
N ASP A 111 -5.39 -10.11 -16.54
CA ASP A 111 -4.11 -9.42 -16.43
C ASP A 111 -4.13 -8.39 -15.29
N ALA A 112 -5.18 -7.57 -15.18
CA ALA A 112 -5.31 -6.61 -14.08
C ALA A 112 -5.37 -7.31 -12.71
N ARG A 113 -6.06 -8.45 -12.60
CA ARG A 113 -6.09 -9.27 -11.38
C ARG A 113 -4.71 -9.72 -10.97
N ARG A 114 -3.99 -10.37 -11.89
CA ARG A 114 -2.66 -10.92 -11.62
C ARG A 114 -1.68 -9.81 -11.23
N ASP A 115 -1.74 -8.68 -11.92
CA ASP A 115 -0.88 -7.54 -11.63
C ASP A 115 -1.24 -6.94 -10.25
N PHE A 116 -2.52 -6.87 -9.88
CA PHE A 116 -2.95 -6.42 -8.56
C PHE A 116 -2.57 -7.39 -7.44
N GLU A 117 -2.74 -8.70 -7.62
CA GLU A 117 -2.27 -9.71 -6.66
C GLU A 117 -0.75 -9.61 -6.46
N SER A 118 0.01 -9.42 -7.55
CA SER A 118 1.46 -9.21 -7.50
C SER A 118 1.84 -7.92 -6.77
N PHE A 119 1.06 -6.85 -6.96
CA PHE A 119 1.20 -5.60 -6.23
C PHE A 119 0.99 -5.79 -4.72
N LEU A 120 -0.08 -6.50 -4.31
CA LEU A 120 -0.37 -6.78 -2.90
C LEU A 120 0.75 -7.60 -2.24
N ASP A 121 1.30 -8.59 -2.96
CA ASP A 121 2.41 -9.39 -2.46
C ASP A 121 3.67 -8.55 -2.29
N ARG A 122 3.97 -7.64 -3.23
CA ARG A 122 5.08 -6.69 -3.11
C ARG A 122 4.89 -5.75 -1.93
N LEU A 123 3.68 -5.24 -1.72
CA LEU A 123 3.38 -4.35 -0.60
C LEU A 123 3.57 -5.06 0.75
N CYS A 124 3.10 -6.30 0.90
CA CYS A 124 3.35 -7.07 2.12
C CYS A 124 4.85 -7.32 2.36
N GLN A 125 5.63 -7.61 1.33
CA GLN A 125 7.08 -7.80 1.45
C GLN A 125 7.80 -6.51 1.87
N HIS A 126 7.31 -5.36 1.39
CA HIS A 126 7.79 -4.05 1.77
C HIS A 126 7.53 -3.79 3.25
N ASP A 127 6.29 -3.91 3.74
CA ASP A 127 5.94 -3.74 5.16
C ASP A 127 6.80 -4.64 6.07
N GLU A 128 7.06 -5.89 5.66
CA GLU A 128 7.92 -6.80 6.40
C GLU A 128 9.37 -6.34 6.45
N ALA A 129 9.90 -5.74 5.38
CA ALA A 129 11.24 -5.19 5.35
C ALA A 129 11.38 -3.99 6.29
N GLU A 130 10.40 -3.11 6.30
CA GLU A 130 10.34 -1.98 7.21
C GLU A 130 10.25 -2.42 8.66
N ASN A 131 9.37 -3.38 8.97
CA ASN A 131 9.23 -3.95 10.31
C ASN A 131 10.55 -4.55 10.82
N ARG A 132 11.33 -5.21 9.96
CA ARG A 132 12.66 -5.72 10.31
C ARG A 132 13.64 -4.59 10.65
N LEU A 133 13.66 -3.52 9.85
CA LEU A 133 14.53 -2.37 10.08
C LEU A 133 14.12 -1.59 11.33
N MET A 134 12.83 -1.39 11.56
CA MET A 134 12.28 -0.75 12.76
C MET A 134 12.55 -1.56 14.03
N SER A 135 12.56 -2.89 13.94
CA SER A 135 12.92 -3.75 15.08
C SER A 135 14.41 -3.69 15.40
N ALA A 136 15.28 -3.75 14.38
CA ALA A 136 16.73 -3.61 14.56
C ALA A 136 17.15 -2.19 15.00
N ALA A 137 16.31 -1.20 14.72
CA ALA A 137 16.48 0.19 15.12
C ALA A 137 16.24 0.48 16.60
N GLY A 138 15.47 -0.39 17.28
CA GLY A 138 15.04 -0.23 18.67
C GLY A 138 15.89 -0.99 19.70
N GLU A 139 16.91 -1.72 19.26
CA GLU A 139 17.97 -2.33 20.08
C GLU A 139 19.14 -1.35 20.30
#